data_AF-A0A7C1Y049-F1
#
_entry.id   AF-A0A7C1Y049-F1
#
_cell.length_a   1.000
_cell.length_b   1.000
_cell.length_c   1.000
_cell.angle_alpha   90.00
_cell.angle_beta   90.00
_cell.angle_gamma   90.00
#
_symmetry.space_group_name_H-M   'P 1'
#
loop_
_entity.id
_entity.type
_entity.pdbx_description
1 polymer ?
#
loop_
_entity_poly.entity_id
_entity_poly.type
_entity_poly.pdbx_seq_one_letter_code
_entity_poly.pdbx_strand_id
1 'polypeptide(L)' 'MSRTPRRKKSTGFGKVTPKRRPSLPAEFWSFLKHNKKWWLLPIVIVLLFLSLILLIGGTAAAPFIYTLF' A
#
# COMPACT_ATOMS: atom_id res chain seq x y z
N MET A 1 42.81 -9.74 -54.89
CA MET A 1 41.34 -9.72 -54.71
C MET A 1 41.01 -10.04 -53.25
N SER A 2 40.68 -9.04 -52.45
CA SER A 2 40.39 -9.12 -51.02
C SER A 2 38.90 -9.36 -50.77
N ARG A 3 38.51 -10.52 -50.24
CA ARG A 3 37.15 -10.79 -49.73
C ARG A 3 37.16 -10.68 -48.21
N THR A 4 36.89 -9.49 -47.69
CA THR A 4 36.61 -9.28 -46.26
C THR A 4 35.19 -9.75 -45.94
N PRO A 5 34.97 -10.59 -44.93
CA PRO A 5 33.63 -10.87 -44.44
C PRO A 5 33.16 -9.67 -43.57
N ARG A 6 32.08 -9.02 -44.00
CA ARG A 6 31.46 -7.89 -43.33
C ARG A 6 30.80 -8.38 -42.02
N ARG A 7 31.48 -8.24 -40.88
CA ARG A 7 30.97 -8.58 -39.54
C ARG A 7 29.77 -7.70 -39.19
N LYS A 8 28.56 -8.26 -39.26
CA LYS A 8 27.31 -7.62 -38.80
C LYS A 8 27.43 -7.38 -37.28
N LYS A 9 27.55 -6.12 -36.86
CA LYS A 9 27.29 -5.73 -35.47
C LYS A 9 25.79 -5.93 -35.23
N SER A 10 25.43 -6.99 -34.52
CA SER A 10 24.12 -7.10 -33.89
C SER A 10 24.02 -5.96 -32.88
N THR A 11 23.28 -4.92 -33.25
CA THR A 11 22.75 -3.92 -32.33
C THR A 11 22.12 -4.65 -31.16
N GLY A 12 22.75 -4.53 -29.98
CA GLY A 12 22.16 -4.96 -28.73
C GLY A 12 20.97 -4.06 -28.43
N PHE A 13 19.80 -4.46 -28.93
CA PHE A 13 18.55 -3.85 -28.54
C PHE A 13 18.44 -4.01 -27.03
N GLY A 14 18.48 -2.87 -26.32
CA GLY A 14 18.28 -2.82 -24.88
C GLY A 14 17.00 -3.57 -24.56
N LYS A 15 17.11 -4.57 -23.69
CA LYS A 15 15.97 -5.35 -23.21
C LYS A 15 15.08 -4.37 -22.46
N VAL A 16 14.07 -3.83 -23.13
CA VAL A 16 13.00 -3.07 -22.47
C VAL A 16 12.25 -4.11 -21.67
N THR A 17 12.72 -4.32 -20.44
CA THR A 17 12.04 -5.18 -19.48
C THR A 17 10.63 -4.63 -19.34
N PRO A 18 9.59 -5.43 -19.58
CA PRO A 18 8.23 -5.00 -19.29
C PRO A 18 8.19 -4.78 -17.78
N LYS A 19 8.28 -3.51 -17.37
CA LYS A 19 8.14 -3.10 -15.98
C LYS A 19 6.72 -3.54 -15.60
N ARG A 20 6.60 -4.67 -14.90
CA ARG A 20 5.31 -5.15 -14.39
C ARG A 20 4.70 -3.99 -13.64
N ARG A 21 3.58 -3.46 -14.16
CA ARG A 21 2.81 -2.43 -13.47
C ARG A 21 2.42 -3.02 -12.13
N PRO A 22 2.84 -2.44 -10.99
CA PRO A 22 2.42 -2.94 -9.71
C PRO A 22 0.88 -2.92 -9.67
N SER A 23 0.31 -4.01 -9.17
CA SER A 23 -1.14 -4.09 -8.98
C SER A 23 -1.61 -2.97 -8.06
N LEU A 24 -2.82 -2.43 -8.29
CA LEU A 24 -3.39 -1.33 -7.50
C LEU A 24 -3.20 -1.44 -5.97
N PRO A 25 -3.36 -2.62 -5.33
CA PRO A 25 -3.12 -2.75 -3.89
C PRO A 25 -1.66 -2.52 -3.49
N ALA A 26 -0.71 -2.89 -4.35
CA ALA A 26 0.72 -2.70 -4.12
C ALA A 26 1.12 -1.23 -4.26
N GLU A 27 0.54 -0.50 -5.22
CA GLU A 27 0.70 0.95 -5.33
C GLU A 27 0.12 1.66 -4.11
N PHE A 28 -1.07 1.25 -3.65
CA PHE A 28 -1.70 1.80 -2.45
C PHE A 28 -0.86 1.58 -1.18
N TRP A 29 -0.30 0.37 -1.02
CA TRP A 29 0.60 0.06 0.09
C TRP A 29 1.91 0.86 0.03
N SER A 30 2.45 1.06 -1.17
CA SER A 30 3.61 1.92 -1.40
C SER A 30 3.29 3.37 -1.02
N PHE A 31 2.13 3.89 -1.41
CA PHE A 31 1.64 5.22 -1.03
C PHE A 31 1.48 5.35 0.49
N LEU A 32 0.86 4.37 1.14
CA LEU A 32 0.72 4.33 2.61
C LEU A 32 2.07 4.38 3.32
N LYS A 33 3.10 3.69 2.79
CA LYS A 33 4.47 3.73 3.33
C LYS A 33 5.18 5.06 3.07
N HIS A 34 4.93 5.71 1.93
CA HIS A 34 5.53 6.99 1.58
C HIS A 34 4.89 8.17 2.33
N ASN A 35 3.63 8.05 2.72
CA ASN A 35 2.99 8.97 3.66
C ASN A 35 3.60 8.72 5.06
N LYS A 36 4.11 9.79 5.70
CA LYS A 36 4.80 9.66 6.98
C LYS A 36 3.91 8.90 7.97
N LYS A 37 4.49 7.88 8.63
CA LYS A 37 3.80 7.04 9.64
C LYS A 37 3.04 7.86 10.68
N TRP A 38 3.51 9.08 10.97
CA TRP A 38 2.88 10.08 11.84
C TRP A 38 1.46 10.49 11.43
N TRP A 39 1.08 10.40 10.16
CA TRP A 39 -0.27 10.74 9.70
C TRP A 39 -1.24 9.55 9.79
N LEU A 40 -0.73 8.33 9.62
CA LEU A 40 -1.52 7.11 9.79
C LEU A 40 -1.74 6.75 11.27
N LEU A 41 -0.76 7.09 12.11
CA LEU A 41 -0.75 6.81 13.54
C LEU A 41 -2.03 7.28 14.26
N PRO A 42 -2.49 8.54 14.12
CA PRO A 42 -3.71 8.99 14.80
C PRO A 42 -4.96 8.20 14.37
N ILE A 43 -5.08 7.84 13.09
CA ILE A 43 -6.21 7.05 12.58
C ILE A 43 -6.22 5.66 13.21
N VAL A 44 -5.07 5.00 13.24
CA VAL A 44 -4.92 3.66 13.83
C VAL A 44 -5.19 3.69 15.34
N ILE A 45 -4.74 4.73 16.05
CA ILE A 45 -5.01 4.90 17.47
C ILE A 45 -6.51 5.01 17.73
N VAL A 46 -7.23 5.87 17.00
CA VAL A 46 -8.68 6.03 17.17
C VAL A 46 -9.43 4.72 16.88
N LEU A 47 -9.04 3.99 15.84
CA LEU A 47 -9.63 2.68 15.52
C LEU A 47 -9.38 1.64 16.64
N LEU A 48 -8.19 1.63 17.22
CA LEU A 48 -7.87 0.77 18.36
C LEU A 48 -8.68 1.13 19.60
N PHE A 49 -8.77 2.43 19.92
CA PHE A 49 -9.60 2.90 21.03
C PHE A 49 -11.08 2.56 20.82
N LEU A 50 -11.61 2.77 19.61
CA LEU A 50 -12.99 2.41 19.28
C LEU A 50 -13.23 0.90 19.44
N SER A 51 -12.33 0.06 18.94
CA SER A 51 -12.39 -1.39 19.12
C SER A 51 -12.37 -1.78 20.61
N LEU A 52 -11.48 -1.16 21.38
CA LEU A 52 -11.38 -1.39 22.82
C LEU A 52 -12.65 -0.98 23.57
N ILE A 53 -13.21 0.19 23.22
CA ILE A 53 -14.47 0.68 23.78
C ILE A 53 -15.62 -0.26 23.41
N LEU A 54 -15.65 -0.82 22.19
CA LEU A 54 -16.69 -1.78 21.80
C LEU A 54 -16.56 -3.10 22.57
N LEU A 55 -15.33 -3.58 22.82
CA LEU A 55 -15.10 -4.80 23.59
C LEU A 55 -15.48 -4.63 25.06
N ILE A 56 -15.22 -3.47 25.65
CA ILE A 56 -15.56 -3.17 27.06
C ILE A 56 -17.03 -2.75 27.19
N GLY A 57 -17.50 -1.91 26.27
CA GLY A 57 -18.87 -1.36 26.18
C GLY A 57 -19.89 -2.29 25.53
N GLY A 58 -19.49 -3.51 25.15
CA GLY A 58 -20.39 -4.64 24.89
C GLY A 58 -21.09 -5.15 26.16
N THR A 59 -20.75 -4.60 27.33
CA THR A 59 -21.68 -4.62 28.47
C THR A 59 -22.89 -3.79 28.12
N ALA A 60 -24.09 -4.31 28.43
CA ALA A 60 -25.40 -3.81 28.02
C ALA A 60 -25.76 -2.35 28.43
N ALA A 61 -24.79 -1.51 28.79
CA ALA A 61 -24.91 -0.12 29.21
C ALA A 61 -25.03 0.89 28.05
N ALA A 62 -24.60 0.55 26.82
CA ALA A 62 -24.71 1.43 25.65
C ALA A 62 -26.12 2.00 25.36
N PRO A 63 -27.24 1.25 25.49
CA PRO A 63 -28.58 1.79 25.28
C PRO A 63 -29.09 2.64 26.46
N PHE A 64 -28.48 2.57 27.65
CA PHE A 64 -28.96 3.26 28.85
C PHE A 64 -28.34 4.66 29.07
N ILE A 65 -27.34 5.05 28.25
CA ILE A 65 -26.83 6.43 28.23
C ILE A 65 -27.93 7.42 27.80
N TYR A 66 -28.91 6.97 27.01
CA TYR A 66 -30.08 7.78 26.62
C TYR A 66 -31.30 7.58 27.52
N THR A 67 -31.35 6.56 28.38
CA THR A 67 -32.49 6.34 29.28
C THR A 67 -32.34 7.05 30.63
N LEU A 68 -31.16 7.59 30.93
CA LEU A 68 -30.89 8.38 32.13
C LEU A 68 -31.32 9.86 31.99
N PHE A 69 -31.91 10.23 30.85
CA PHE A 69 -32.49 11.55 30.58
C PHE A 69 -33.96 11.40 30.19
#